data_AF-A0AA89BI85-F1
#
_entry.id   AF-A0AA89BI85-F1
#
_cell.length_a   1.000
_cell.length_b   1.000
_cell.length_c   1.000
_cell.angle_alpha   90.00
_cell.angle_beta   90.00
_cell.angle_gamma   90.00
#
_symmetry.space_group_name_H-M   'P 1'
#
loop_
_entity.id
_entity.type
_entity.pdbx_description
1 polymer ?
#
loop_
_entity_poly.entity_id
_entity_poly.type
_entity_poly.pdbx_seq_one_letter_code
_entity_poly.pdbx_strand_id
1 'polypeptide(L)'
;MVNAKALWESLERKYKTEDAGSKKFVVSKFLDFKMVDSKTVISQVQEFQLILHDIHAEGMVLGESFQVTALIEKLPPTWKDFKNYLKHKRKEMKLEDLIVRLRIEEDNHQSKKKAGNYHQEAKANVVEQAINNLEIHQMKHQRQQFNEQGVKIWTDTDQAHVACQVTGLRLSGSLGI
;
A
#
# COMPACT_ATOMS: atom_id res chain seq x y z
N MET A 1 42.94 32.16 7.71
CA MET A 1 43.22 30.72 7.93
C MET A 1 42.17 29.92 7.19
N VAL A 2 42.55 29.12 6.20
CA VAL A 2 41.62 28.25 5.48
C VAL A 2 41.34 27.05 6.38
N ASN A 3 40.08 26.76 6.71
CA ASN A 3 39.74 25.59 7.54
C ASN A 3 39.58 24.33 6.65
N ALA A 4 39.72 23.15 7.26
CA ALA A 4 39.64 21.87 6.54
C ALA A 4 38.30 21.66 5.80
N LYS A 5 37.18 22.14 6.36
CA LYS A 5 35.85 22.09 5.74
C LYS A 5 35.79 22.93 4.46
N ALA A 6 36.31 24.15 4.48
CA ALA A 6 36.34 25.04 3.31
C ALA A 6 37.24 24.50 2.19
N LEU A 7 38.36 23.86 2.56
CA LEU A 7 39.23 23.15 1.61
C LEU A 7 38.53 21.94 1.00
N TRP A 8 37.84 21.14 1.82
CA TRP A 8 37.07 19.98 1.38
C TRP A 8 35.92 20.37 0.44
N GLU A 9 35.12 21.38 0.80
CA GLU A 9 34.04 21.92 -0.05
C GLU A 9 34.58 22.49 -1.37
N SER A 10 35.77 23.10 -1.35
CA SER A 10 36.42 23.63 -2.56
C SER A 10 36.92 22.52 -3.49
N LEU A 11 37.50 21.44 -2.92
CA LEU A 11 37.90 20.25 -3.66
C LEU A 11 36.67 19.54 -4.25
N GLU A 12 35.65 19.33 -3.43
CA GLU A 12 34.38 18.73 -3.84
C GLU A 12 33.78 19.54 -4.99
N ARG A 13 33.66 20.85 -4.89
CA ARG A 13 33.15 21.69 -6.00
C ARG A 13 34.00 21.62 -7.27
N LYS A 14 35.33 21.49 -7.16
CA LYS A 14 36.25 21.54 -8.31
C LYS A 14 36.37 20.21 -9.05
N TYR A 15 36.16 19.09 -8.34
CA TYR A 15 36.35 17.74 -8.87
C TYR A 15 35.08 16.90 -8.92
N LYS A 16 33.99 17.29 -8.24
CA LYS A 16 32.68 16.67 -8.40
C LYS A 16 32.13 17.12 -9.74
N THR A 17 32.27 16.25 -10.73
CA THR A 17 31.61 16.45 -12.02
C THR A 17 30.13 16.26 -11.75
N GLU A 18 29.40 17.36 -11.58
CA GLU A 18 27.95 17.35 -11.64
C GLU A 18 27.59 17.07 -13.10
N ASP A 19 27.65 15.79 -13.47
CA ASP A 19 27.39 15.37 -14.82
C ASP A 19 25.90 15.57 -15.09
N ALA A 20 25.58 16.52 -15.97
CA ALA A 20 24.21 16.69 -16.47
C ALA A 20 23.65 15.37 -17.04
N GLY A 21 24.52 14.45 -17.48
CA GLY A 21 24.19 13.07 -17.82
C GLY A 21 23.59 12.27 -16.65
N SER A 22 24.19 12.32 -15.46
CA SER A 22 23.70 11.62 -14.26
C SER A 22 22.31 12.07 -13.85
N LYS A 23 22.07 13.38 -13.75
CA LYS A 23 20.73 13.92 -13.43
C LYS A 23 19.68 13.48 -14.45
N LYS A 24 19.99 13.62 -15.74
CA LYS A 24 19.09 13.21 -16.84
C LYS A 24 18.79 11.71 -16.77
N PHE A 25 19.79 10.88 -16.47
CA PHE A 25 19.65 9.44 -16.35
C PHE A 25 18.70 9.06 -15.22
N VAL A 26 18.91 9.60 -14.02
CA VAL A 26 18.07 9.29 -12.86
C VAL A 26 16.63 9.75 -13.08
N VAL A 27 16.42 10.94 -13.67
CA VAL A 27 15.08 11.41 -14.05
C VAL A 27 14.43 10.49 -15.08
N SER A 28 15.16 10.03 -16.11
CA SER A 28 14.65 9.05 -17.08
C SER A 28 14.23 7.77 -16.39
N LYS A 29 15.09 7.21 -15.52
CA LYS A 29 14.81 6.00 -14.74
C LYS A 29 13.51 6.12 -13.93
N PHE A 30 13.26 7.28 -13.31
CA PHE A 30 12.01 7.55 -12.59
C PHE A 30 10.78 7.62 -13.49
N LEU A 31 10.88 8.31 -14.63
CA LEU A 31 9.78 8.43 -15.59
C LEU A 31 9.43 7.07 -16.21
N ASP A 32 10.43 6.28 -16.55
CA ASP A 32 10.29 4.98 -17.20
C ASP A 32 9.85 3.87 -16.24
N PHE A 33 10.14 4.01 -14.94
CA PHE A 33 9.73 3.03 -13.92
C PHE A 33 8.20 2.83 -13.93
N LYS A 34 7.76 1.58 -13.97
CA LYS A 34 6.35 1.17 -13.89
C LYS A 34 6.28 -0.16 -13.16
N MET A 35 5.30 -0.33 -12.29
CA MET A 35 5.12 -1.63 -11.64
C MET A 35 4.45 -2.61 -12.58
N VAL A 36 4.81 -3.88 -12.42
CA VAL A 36 4.26 -5.01 -13.16
C VAL A 36 3.59 -6.00 -12.20
N ASP A 37 2.55 -6.68 -12.67
CA ASP A 37 1.76 -7.63 -11.86
C ASP A 37 2.54 -8.93 -11.51
N SER A 38 3.65 -9.20 -12.20
CA SER A 38 4.47 -10.41 -12.01
C SER A 38 5.36 -10.35 -10.77
N LYS A 39 5.52 -9.18 -10.15
CA LYS A 39 6.29 -8.97 -8.92
C LYS A 39 5.36 -8.49 -7.81
N THR A 40 5.76 -8.69 -6.55
CA THR A 40 5.08 -8.05 -5.43
C THR A 40 5.15 -6.53 -5.55
N VAL A 41 4.10 -5.84 -5.13
CA VAL A 41 4.10 -4.37 -5.03
C VAL A 41 5.14 -3.92 -4.02
N ILE A 42 5.33 -4.65 -2.91
CA ILE A 42 6.29 -4.23 -1.87
C ILE A 42 7.74 -4.26 -2.32
N SER A 43 8.16 -5.28 -3.08
CA SER A 43 9.51 -5.27 -3.67
C SER A 43 9.69 -4.10 -4.64
N GLN A 44 8.66 -3.78 -5.43
CA GLN A 44 8.72 -2.68 -6.40
C GLN A 44 8.64 -1.30 -5.75
N VAL A 45 7.97 -1.17 -4.60
CA VAL A 45 8.02 0.05 -3.77
C VAL A 45 9.45 0.31 -3.30
N GLN A 46 10.20 -0.73 -2.91
CA GLN A 46 11.61 -0.57 -2.52
C GLN A 46 12.46 -0.12 -3.71
N GLU A 47 12.26 -0.70 -4.90
CA GLU A 47 12.91 -0.24 -6.15
C GLU A 47 12.59 1.24 -6.43
N PHE A 48 11.35 1.67 -6.24
CA PHE A 48 10.93 3.07 -6.38
C PHE A 48 11.59 4.00 -5.36
N GLN A 49 11.68 3.59 -4.09
CA GLN A 49 12.36 4.37 -3.04
C GLN A 49 13.85 4.55 -3.33
N LEU A 50 14.52 3.55 -3.92
CA LEU A 50 15.90 3.69 -4.38
C LEU A 50 16.04 4.75 -5.46
N ILE A 51 15.08 4.83 -6.41
CA ILE A 51 15.09 5.89 -7.42
C ILE A 51 14.89 7.27 -6.78
N LEU A 52 13.99 7.42 -5.82
CA LEU A 52 13.80 8.68 -5.08
C LEU A 52 15.07 9.09 -4.32
N HIS A 53 15.78 8.11 -3.73
CA HIS A 53 17.06 8.34 -3.09
C HIS A 53 18.13 8.79 -4.08
N ASP A 54 18.22 8.16 -5.26
CA ASP A 54 19.14 8.57 -6.33
C ASP A 54 18.86 10.03 -6.77
N ILE A 55 17.58 10.41 -6.90
CA ILE A 55 17.17 11.79 -7.24
C ILE A 55 17.66 12.78 -6.17
N HIS A 56 17.48 12.42 -4.90
CA HIS A 56 17.92 13.24 -3.77
C HIS A 56 19.44 13.36 -3.70
N ALA A 57 20.18 12.28 -3.97
CA ALA A 57 21.63 12.27 -4.00
C ALA A 57 22.21 13.16 -5.12
N GLU A 58 21.49 13.28 -6.24
CA GLU A 58 21.77 14.22 -7.33
C GLU A 58 21.36 15.67 -7.04
N GLY A 59 20.93 15.97 -5.80
CA GLY A 59 20.56 17.32 -5.34
C GLY A 59 19.18 17.80 -5.80
N MET A 60 18.35 16.90 -6.34
CA MET A 60 16.97 17.22 -6.72
C MET A 60 16.02 16.83 -5.58
N VAL A 61 15.12 17.73 -5.19
CA VAL A 61 14.14 17.47 -4.12
C VAL A 61 12.75 17.36 -4.73
N LEU A 62 12.10 16.21 -4.53
CA LEU A 62 10.70 16.00 -4.92
C LEU A 62 9.80 16.22 -3.70
N GLY A 63 8.75 17.03 -3.86
CA GLY A 63 7.76 17.23 -2.80
C GLY A 63 7.05 15.93 -2.44
N GLU A 64 6.71 15.76 -1.15
CA GLU A 64 6.08 14.53 -0.64
C GLU A 64 4.77 14.18 -1.38
N SER A 65 3.94 15.18 -1.67
CA SER A 65 2.70 15.00 -2.43
C SER A 65 2.95 14.48 -3.86
N PHE A 66 4.04 14.90 -4.50
CA PHE A 66 4.45 14.39 -5.80
C PHE A 66 4.93 12.94 -5.71
N GLN A 67 5.73 12.60 -4.69
CA GLN A 67 6.21 11.22 -4.48
C GLN A 67 5.03 10.25 -4.25
N VAL A 68 4.08 10.63 -3.40
CA VAL A 68 2.85 9.87 -3.12
C VAL A 68 2.04 9.69 -4.39
N THR A 69 1.78 10.77 -5.12
CA THR A 69 0.99 10.72 -6.37
C THR A 69 1.69 9.87 -7.43
N ALA A 70 3.00 10.03 -7.58
CA ALA A 70 3.79 9.23 -8.51
C ALA A 70 3.70 7.75 -8.17
N LEU A 71 3.88 7.35 -6.91
CA LEU A 71 3.78 5.97 -6.49
C LEU A 71 2.40 5.37 -6.79
N ILE A 72 1.31 6.10 -6.50
CA ILE A 72 -0.07 5.71 -6.83
C ILE A 72 -0.23 5.53 -8.34
N GLU A 73 0.35 6.42 -9.13
CA GLU A 73 0.28 6.32 -10.59
C GLU A 73 1.07 5.13 -11.14
N LYS A 74 2.18 4.76 -10.51
CA LYS A 74 3.01 3.61 -10.88
C LYS A 74 2.41 2.26 -10.49
N LEU A 75 1.36 2.20 -9.67
CA LEU A 75 0.73 0.94 -9.26
C LEU A 75 0.31 0.08 -10.45
N PRO A 76 0.45 -1.25 -10.34
CA PRO A 76 0.25 -2.12 -11.49
C PRO A 76 -1.25 -2.27 -11.83
N PRO A 77 -1.60 -2.71 -13.06
CA PRO A 77 -2.98 -2.70 -13.55
C PRO A 77 -4.00 -3.43 -12.67
N THR A 78 -3.62 -4.54 -12.01
CA THR A 78 -4.56 -5.27 -11.14
C THR A 78 -4.96 -4.50 -9.88
N TRP A 79 -4.29 -3.37 -9.59
CA TRP A 79 -4.56 -2.51 -8.43
C TRP A 79 -5.48 -1.32 -8.75
N LYS A 80 -6.15 -1.32 -9.91
CA LYS A 80 -7.01 -0.22 -10.38
C LYS A 80 -8.04 0.24 -9.34
N ASP A 81 -8.73 -0.68 -8.67
CA ASP A 81 -9.76 -0.33 -7.68
C ASP A 81 -9.17 0.35 -6.45
N PHE A 82 -8.03 -0.17 -5.96
CA PHE A 82 -7.31 0.45 -4.85
C PHE A 82 -6.76 1.83 -5.24
N LYS A 83 -6.22 1.95 -6.46
CA LYS A 83 -5.79 3.24 -7.02
C LYS A 83 -6.94 4.25 -7.05
N ASN A 84 -8.14 3.85 -7.47
CA ASN A 84 -9.33 4.71 -7.45
C ASN A 84 -9.74 5.09 -6.03
N TYR A 85 -9.71 4.15 -5.08
CA TYR A 85 -9.95 4.43 -3.67
C TYR A 85 -9.00 5.51 -3.13
N LEU A 86 -7.70 5.43 -3.46
CA LEU A 86 -6.72 6.43 -3.04
C LEU A 86 -6.98 7.81 -3.68
N LYS A 87 -7.39 7.86 -4.95
CA LYS A 87 -7.71 9.12 -5.65
C LYS A 87 -8.89 9.87 -5.05
N HIS A 88 -9.88 9.15 -4.51
CA HIS A 88 -11.06 9.77 -3.89
C HIS A 88 -10.87 10.09 -2.41
N LYS A 89 -9.70 9.77 -1.83
CA LYS A 89 -9.44 10.03 -0.43
C LYS A 89 -9.09 11.51 -0.21
N ARG A 90 -9.92 12.19 0.60
CA ARG A 90 -9.75 13.64 0.88
C ARG A 90 -8.62 13.97 1.87
N LYS A 91 -8.22 13.01 2.71
CA LYS A 91 -7.17 13.24 3.71
C LYS A 91 -5.80 13.12 3.06
N GLU A 92 -4.96 14.14 3.24
CA GLU A 92 -3.55 14.09 2.88
C GLU A 92 -2.87 12.88 3.52
N MET A 93 -1.99 12.25 2.75
CA MET A 93 -1.32 11.00 3.13
C MET A 93 0.17 11.16 2.91
N LYS A 94 0.96 10.75 3.91
CA LYS A 94 2.41 10.68 3.80
C LYS A 94 2.87 9.47 3.00
N LEU A 95 4.09 9.49 2.50
CA LEU A 95 4.62 8.36 1.73
C LEU A 95 4.66 7.08 2.57
N GLU A 96 5.04 7.18 3.85
CA GLU A 96 5.10 6.05 4.77
C GLU A 96 3.70 5.46 5.02
N ASP A 97 2.69 6.31 5.20
CA ASP A 97 1.29 5.88 5.37
C ASP A 97 0.78 5.12 4.13
N LEU A 98 1.18 5.57 2.93
CA LEU A 98 0.84 4.87 1.68
C LEU A 98 1.50 3.49 1.64
N ILE A 99 2.78 3.40 1.99
CA ILE A 99 3.53 2.13 2.01
C ILE A 99 2.89 1.12 2.96
N VAL A 100 2.48 1.55 4.16
CA VAL A 100 1.78 0.69 5.12
C VAL A 100 0.47 0.16 4.52
N ARG A 101 -0.32 1.01 3.86
CA ARG A 101 -1.57 0.60 3.21
C ARG A 101 -1.34 -0.36 2.04
N LEU A 102 -0.27 -0.17 1.27
CA LEU A 102 0.10 -1.08 0.20
C LEU A 102 0.45 -2.47 0.73
N ARG A 103 1.14 -2.58 1.88
CA ARG A 103 1.44 -3.88 2.51
C ARG A 103 0.15 -4.61 2.87
N ILE A 104 -0.75 -3.93 3.57
CA ILE A 104 -2.04 -4.49 4.01
C ILE A 104 -2.88 -4.93 2.80
N GLU A 105 -2.96 -4.11 1.75
CA GLU A 105 -3.76 -4.46 0.59
C GLU A 105 -3.13 -5.59 -0.24
N GLU A 106 -1.80 -5.73 -0.25
CA GLU A 106 -1.13 -6.85 -0.91
C GLU A 106 -1.48 -8.18 -0.23
N ASP A 107 -1.41 -8.22 1.11
CA ASP A 107 -1.80 -9.39 1.89
C ASP A 107 -3.27 -9.77 1.65
N ASN A 108 -4.14 -8.75 1.58
CA ASN A 108 -5.56 -8.88 1.23
C ASN A 108 -5.80 -9.39 -0.19
N HIS A 109 -4.90 -9.10 -1.13
CA HIS A 109 -5.01 -9.55 -2.51
C HIS A 109 -4.59 -11.02 -2.65
N GLN A 110 -3.58 -11.44 -1.89
CA GLN A 110 -3.13 -12.83 -1.85
C GLN A 110 -4.17 -13.77 -1.22
N SER A 111 -4.88 -13.33 -0.18
CA SER A 111 -5.95 -14.11 0.44
C SER A 111 -7.14 -14.33 -0.49
N LYS A 112 -7.54 -13.31 -1.28
CA LYS A 112 -8.57 -13.43 -2.32
C LYS A 112 -8.19 -14.43 -3.42
N LYS A 113 -6.94 -14.42 -3.89
CA LYS A 113 -6.46 -15.40 -4.89
C LYS A 113 -6.56 -16.84 -4.36
N LYS A 114 -6.15 -17.06 -3.11
CA LYS A 114 -6.25 -18.38 -2.47
C LYS A 114 -7.71 -18.83 -2.34
N ALA A 115 -8.60 -17.96 -1.85
CA ALA A 115 -10.03 -18.25 -1.72
C ALA A 115 -10.73 -18.54 -3.05
N GLY A 116 -10.34 -17.84 -4.13
CA GLY A 116 -10.86 -18.08 -5.48
C GLY A 116 -10.44 -19.45 -6.04
N ASN A 117 -9.21 -19.89 -5.76
CA ASN A 117 -8.71 -21.19 -6.20
C ASN A 117 -9.47 -22.36 -5.53
N TYR A 118 -9.78 -22.26 -4.22
CA TYR A 118 -10.58 -23.29 -3.54
C TYR A 118 -12.00 -23.43 -4.12
N HIS A 119 -12.57 -22.35 -4.67
CA HIS A 119 -13.90 -22.40 -5.29
C HIS A 119 -13.90 -23.09 -6.67
N GLN A 120 -12.75 -23.14 -7.36
CA GLN A 120 -12.63 -23.84 -8.65
C GLN A 120 -12.32 -25.34 -8.50
N GLU A 121 -11.70 -25.77 -7.39
CA GLU A 121 -11.39 -27.18 -7.10
C GLU A 121 -12.59 -27.96 -6.50
N ALA A 122 -13.64 -27.27 -6.05
CA ALA A 122 -14.88 -27.89 -5.55
C ALA A 122 -15.81 -28.34 -6.71
N LYS A 123 -15.30 -29.18 -7.62
CA LYS A 123 -16.10 -29.95 -8.58
C LYS A 123 -15.88 -31.45 -8.38
N ALA A 124 -16.43 -32.00 -7.30
CA ALA A 124 -16.72 -33.43 -7.21
C ALA A 124 -17.82 -33.73 -6.17
N ASN A 125 -18.93 -34.21 -6.69
CA ASN A 125 -20.09 -34.89 -6.07
C ASN A 125 -21.01 -34.18 -5.06
N VAL A 126 -22.28 -34.10 -5.49
CA VAL A 126 -23.49 -33.81 -4.73
C VAL A 126 -23.86 -35.03 -3.88
N VAL A 127 -23.97 -34.85 -2.56
CA VAL A 127 -25.05 -35.45 -1.74
C VAL A 127 -25.42 -34.43 -0.67
N GLU A 128 -26.62 -33.88 -0.83
CA GLU A 128 -27.26 -32.91 0.05
C GLU A 128 -27.98 -33.68 1.17
N GLN A 129 -27.70 -33.39 2.46
CA GLN A 129 -28.74 -33.29 3.50
C GLN A 129 -28.21 -33.00 4.92
N ALA A 130 -28.78 -31.94 5.49
CA ALA A 130 -29.19 -31.81 6.90
C ALA A 130 -28.20 -31.40 8.01
N ILE A 131 -27.03 -30.80 7.73
CA ILE A 131 -26.16 -30.29 8.82
C ILE A 131 -26.20 -28.75 9.01
N ASN A 132 -26.59 -27.97 8.00
CA ASN A 132 -26.17 -26.55 8.01
C ASN A 132 -27.19 -25.53 8.57
N ASN A 133 -28.40 -25.92 9.01
CA ASN A 133 -29.41 -24.93 9.42
C ASN A 133 -29.27 -24.43 10.86
N LEU A 134 -28.81 -25.26 11.80
CA LEU A 134 -28.63 -24.83 13.20
C LEU A 134 -27.37 -23.96 13.38
N GLU A 135 -26.29 -24.29 12.67
CA GLU A 135 -25.04 -23.51 12.71
C GLU A 135 -25.19 -22.14 12.05
N ILE A 136 -25.91 -22.05 10.92
CA ILE A 136 -26.18 -20.76 10.26
C ILE A 136 -27.07 -19.88 11.16
N HIS A 137 -28.03 -20.45 11.89
CA HIS A 137 -28.89 -19.69 12.79
C HIS A 137 -28.13 -19.20 14.03
N GLN A 138 -27.20 -20.00 14.56
CA GLN A 138 -26.30 -19.60 15.65
C GLN A 138 -25.30 -18.53 15.19
N MET A 139 -24.73 -18.66 13.98
CA MET A 139 -23.80 -17.67 13.42
C MET A 139 -24.48 -16.33 13.12
N LYS A 140 -25.75 -16.33 12.70
CA LYS A 140 -26.53 -15.08 12.50
C LYS A 140 -26.84 -14.38 13.82
N HIS A 141 -27.20 -15.14 14.87
CA HIS A 141 -27.47 -14.59 16.20
C HIS A 141 -26.21 -14.03 16.86
N GLN A 142 -25.06 -14.70 16.69
CA GLN A 142 -23.76 -14.17 17.14
C GLN A 142 -23.32 -12.94 16.33
N ARG A 143 -23.57 -12.91 15.01
CA ARG A 143 -23.26 -11.75 14.16
C ARG A 143 -24.10 -10.51 14.54
N GLN A 144 -25.36 -10.69 14.93
CA GLN A 144 -26.21 -9.60 15.44
C GLN A 144 -25.71 -9.06 16.78
N GLN A 145 -25.35 -9.93 17.72
CA GLN A 145 -24.77 -9.52 19.01
C GLN A 145 -23.42 -8.80 18.84
N PHE A 146 -22.58 -9.23 17.89
CA PHE A 146 -21.30 -8.58 17.59
C PHE A 146 -21.50 -7.22 16.91
N ASN A 147 -22.57 -7.05 16.11
CA ASN A 147 -22.88 -5.76 15.48
C ASN A 147 -23.42 -4.75 16.50
N GLU A 148 -24.22 -5.19 17.47
CA GLU A 148 -24.73 -4.32 18.55
C GLU A 148 -23.63 -3.93 19.56
N GLN A 149 -22.72 -4.84 19.89
CA GLN A 149 -21.56 -4.55 20.74
C GLN A 149 -20.48 -3.76 20.01
N GLY A 150 -20.31 -3.98 18.70
CA GLY A 150 -19.35 -3.27 17.86
C GLY A 150 -19.71 -1.80 17.66
N VAL A 151 -21.00 -1.47 17.47
CA VAL A 151 -21.47 -0.08 17.27
C VAL A 151 -21.17 0.81 18.48
N LYS A 152 -21.12 0.26 19.70
CA LYS A 152 -20.85 1.02 20.93
C LYS A 152 -19.37 1.37 21.13
N ILE A 153 -18.46 0.81 20.34
CA ILE A 153 -17.00 0.99 20.48
C ILE A 153 -16.45 2.06 19.51
N TRP A 154 -17.21 2.44 18.47
CA TRP A 154 -16.75 3.39 17.43
C TRP A 154 -17.08 4.87 17.70
N THR A 155 -17.82 5.19 18.77
CA THR A 155 -18.20 6.58 19.07
C THR A 155 -17.22 7.34 19.94
N ASP A 156 -16.19 6.69 20.50
CA ASP A 156 -15.12 7.36 21.24
C ASP A 156 -13.82 7.38 20.42
N THR A 157 -13.64 8.53 19.78
CA THR A 157 -12.44 9.02 19.12
C THR A 157 -11.24 8.94 20.07
N ASP A 158 -10.26 8.05 19.81
CA ASP A 158 -8.81 8.35 19.86
C ASP A 158 -7.83 7.16 19.88
N GLN A 159 -8.25 5.89 19.85
CA GLN A 159 -7.29 4.77 19.79
C GLN A 159 -7.70 3.62 18.87
N ALA A 160 -7.65 3.82 17.55
CA ALA A 160 -7.88 2.76 16.56
C ALA A 160 -6.61 2.32 15.81
N HIS A 161 -5.40 2.66 16.28
CA HIS A 161 -4.16 2.27 15.61
C HIS A 161 -3.53 0.96 16.10
N VAL A 162 -3.98 0.40 17.23
CA VAL A 162 -3.40 -0.84 17.80
C VAL A 162 -4.27 -2.09 17.55
N ALA A 163 -5.58 -1.94 17.31
CA ALA A 163 -6.50 -3.09 17.23
C ALA A 163 -6.52 -3.83 15.88
N CYS A 164 -5.97 -3.25 14.80
CA CYS A 164 -5.95 -3.92 13.48
C CYS A 164 -4.88 -5.03 13.39
N GLN A 165 -4.02 -5.20 14.41
CA GLN A 165 -2.89 -6.13 14.34
C GLN A 165 -3.13 -7.55 14.90
N VAL A 166 -4.29 -7.88 15.48
CA VAL A 166 -4.47 -9.19 16.17
C VAL A 166 -5.52 -10.12 15.56
N THR A 167 -6.52 -9.66 14.80
CA THR A 167 -7.71 -10.51 14.53
C THR A 167 -8.15 -10.72 13.08
N GLY A 168 -7.41 -10.27 12.07
CA GLY A 168 -7.54 -10.81 10.70
C GLY A 168 -8.96 -10.83 10.09
N LEU A 169 -9.83 -9.87 10.42
CA LEU A 169 -11.18 -9.77 9.86
C LEU A 169 -11.37 -8.44 9.12
N ARG A 170 -11.71 -8.54 7.83
CA ARG A 170 -11.99 -7.42 6.92
C ARG A 170 -13.42 -6.94 7.14
N LEU A 171 -13.58 -5.65 7.44
CA LEU A 171 -14.86 -4.97 7.40
C LEU A 171 -15.37 -4.94 5.95
N SER A 172 -16.36 -5.78 5.62
CA SER A 172 -17.20 -5.59 4.43
C SER A 172 -18.40 -4.75 4.82
N GLY A 173 -18.51 -3.57 4.23
CA GLY A 173 -19.67 -2.69 4.39
C GLY A 173 -20.88 -3.09 3.53
N SER A 174 -21.98 -2.39 3.76
CA SER A 174 -22.97 -1.88 2.79
C SER A 174 -23.90 -0.93 3.58
N LEU A 175 -23.93 0.39 3.33
CA LEU A 175 -24.63 1.15 2.27
C LEU A 175 -26.17 1.05 2.25
N GLY A 176 -26.81 2.24 2.29
CA GLY A 176 -28.23 2.53 2.01
C GLY A 176 -29.02 2.80 3.29
N ILE A 177 -29.53 4.00 3.59
CA ILE A 177 -30.01 5.14 2.78
C ILE A 177 -29.34 6.44 3.23
#